data_AF-A0A0C3SFR6-F1
#
_entry.id   AF-A0A0C3SFR6-F1
#
_cell.length_a   1.000
_cell.length_b   1.000
_cell.length_c   1.000
_cell.angle_alpha   90.00
_cell.angle_beta   90.00
_cell.angle_gamma   90.00
#
_symmetry.space_group_name_H-M   'P 1'
#
loop_
_entity.id
_entity.type
_entity.pdbx_description
1 polymer ?
#
loop_
_entity_poly.entity_id
_entity_poly.type
_entity_poly.pdbx_seq_one_letter_code
_entity_poly.pdbx_strand_id
1 'polypeptide(L)'
;MAVAGGTLQSLAVTHPGTTFITVSAVLAFFALTPAPALIPVVALLATVRLSTWVFSPRDGGHSKAVLQAAAIALASGAAHLAPSVEALSSPNIAVVIISAATFFASAFAVALVFLGYTLARSRGSHWSRLTIFPALWASGWGSMSSVSPLGQLITWSPVHGLGPYEWIRPIFGQWGIDWVAAAWAVVLSEVLGDWIVGTPNADNDTDVLADSAPLLQDDSDVPAYGTVSVPKPTTYQNSQSLARSRSVLVLLGLLALLMTPSYTMPTLPLPVTPSMHTTPINVACALPGPRKSGDNPTLNDFIEATAQLHSGNTIILWPENAVRFQSLVEKEEAFAWIQGTTPGNKYIGVSFEEYVPSEDKDSKGKSYNSFALLSRSEVLFEYRKRNLVPESMSLTPGHEVPHLVTLNLTKPNEWKGPGWSQTGSTRPVTLTASICLDFASAASFTGLPSRPALILAPARTWHESVGRAMWEQAQARAAESGATVLWCDGGRGGLSGLASARHSEIVQVGPGSWSMPVGLPYPLDTRRTWYMAGGQGAAAAAVWAVALVGLLVEGGAEAVNVGQALAAVRRVLETLRRRKAPADGNLIDV
;
A
#
# COMPACT_ATOMS: atom_id res chain seq x y z
N MET A 1 24.65 -27.73 16.88
CA MET A 1 24.23 -27.06 15.62
C MET A 1 24.72 -25.61 15.63
N ALA A 2 26.04 -25.39 15.76
CA ALA A 2 26.63 -24.08 16.10
C ALA A 2 27.83 -23.68 15.21
N VAL A 3 28.02 -24.30 14.05
CA VAL A 3 29.27 -24.15 13.25
C VAL A 3 29.09 -23.33 11.96
N ALA A 4 27.88 -22.97 11.56
CA ALA A 4 27.65 -22.18 10.34
C ALA A 4 27.45 -20.65 10.58
N GLY A 5 27.34 -20.19 11.83
CA GLY A 5 27.01 -18.79 12.14
C GLY A 5 28.17 -17.80 11.94
N GLY A 6 29.41 -18.24 12.17
CA GLY A 6 30.58 -17.36 12.15
C GLY A 6 30.97 -16.84 10.75
N THR A 7 30.65 -17.57 9.68
CA THR A 7 31.07 -17.22 8.32
C THR A 7 30.30 -16.03 7.75
N LEU A 8 28.98 -15.96 7.99
CA LEU A 8 28.15 -14.84 7.50
C LEU A 8 28.42 -13.55 8.25
N GLN A 9 28.55 -13.62 9.57
CA GLN A 9 28.90 -12.46 10.39
C GLN A 9 30.30 -11.95 10.03
N SER A 10 31.29 -12.86 9.91
CA SER A 10 32.64 -12.51 9.47
C SER A 10 32.62 -11.82 8.10
N LEU A 11 31.89 -12.35 7.11
CA LEU A 11 31.81 -11.74 5.79
C LEU A 11 31.21 -10.32 5.82
N ALA A 12 30.13 -10.12 6.59
CA ALA A 12 29.49 -8.80 6.73
C ALA A 12 30.41 -7.78 7.41
N VAL A 13 31.26 -8.22 8.34
CA VAL A 13 32.22 -7.37 9.05
C VAL A 13 33.46 -7.07 8.18
N THR A 14 34.00 -8.07 7.49
CA THR A 14 35.21 -7.95 6.66
C THR A 14 34.95 -7.20 5.34
N HIS A 15 33.82 -7.48 4.67
CA HIS A 15 33.45 -6.90 3.39
C HIS A 15 32.03 -6.31 3.40
N PRO A 16 31.76 -5.29 4.24
CA PRO A 16 30.42 -4.75 4.42
C PRO A 16 29.83 -4.17 3.13
N GLY A 17 30.65 -3.46 2.34
CA GLY A 17 30.20 -2.86 1.07
C GLY A 17 29.60 -3.89 0.13
N THR A 18 30.41 -4.88 -0.26
CA THR A 18 30.00 -5.95 -1.17
C THR A 18 28.83 -6.75 -0.62
N THR A 19 28.87 -7.12 0.66
CA THR A 19 27.82 -7.92 1.30
C THR A 19 26.47 -7.21 1.25
N PHE A 20 26.37 -5.96 1.72
CA PHE A 20 25.10 -5.23 1.71
C PHE A 20 24.60 -4.92 0.30
N ILE A 21 25.49 -4.59 -0.65
CA ILE A 21 25.12 -4.33 -2.04
C ILE A 21 24.54 -5.59 -2.69
N THR A 22 25.21 -6.74 -2.55
CA THR A 22 24.76 -8.01 -3.13
C THR A 22 23.46 -8.48 -2.48
N VAL A 23 23.36 -8.47 -1.14
CA VAL A 23 22.13 -8.89 -0.44
C VAL A 23 20.96 -7.98 -0.80
N SER A 24 21.17 -6.66 -0.88
CA SER A 24 20.12 -5.75 -1.34
C SER A 24 19.69 -6.00 -2.77
N ALA A 25 20.61 -6.30 -3.69
CA ALA A 25 20.25 -6.63 -5.08
C ALA A 25 19.39 -7.91 -5.16
N VAL A 26 19.77 -8.96 -4.41
CA VAL A 26 18.99 -10.21 -4.35
C VAL A 26 17.60 -9.96 -3.75
N LEU A 27 17.52 -9.26 -2.62
CA LEU A 27 16.24 -8.94 -2.00
C LEU A 27 15.38 -8.04 -2.89
N ALA A 28 15.99 -7.08 -3.60
CA ALA A 28 15.29 -6.20 -4.53
C ALA A 28 14.64 -6.94 -5.70
N PHE A 29 15.30 -7.96 -6.25
CA PHE A 29 14.72 -8.78 -7.32
C PHE A 29 13.39 -9.42 -6.92
N PHE A 30 13.26 -9.85 -5.65
CA PHE A 30 12.02 -10.45 -5.13
C PHE A 30 11.04 -9.41 -4.56
N ALA A 31 11.55 -8.34 -3.96
CA ALA A 31 10.75 -7.33 -3.28
C ALA A 31 10.12 -6.31 -4.23
N LEU A 32 10.83 -5.94 -5.29
CA LEU A 32 10.45 -4.89 -6.24
C LEU A 32 9.94 -5.50 -7.55
N THR A 33 9.09 -6.52 -7.42
CA THR A 33 8.29 -7.05 -8.53
C THR A 33 7.10 -6.12 -8.79
N PRO A 34 6.37 -6.25 -9.93
CA PRO A 34 5.21 -5.41 -10.23
C PRO A 34 4.13 -5.36 -9.13
N ALA A 35 4.03 -6.38 -8.29
CA ALA A 35 3.18 -6.40 -7.11
C ALA A 35 4.03 -6.65 -5.85
N PRO A 36 4.59 -5.61 -5.20
CA PRO A 36 5.45 -5.80 -4.04
C PRO A 36 4.71 -6.44 -2.85
N ALA A 37 5.33 -7.44 -2.24
CA ALA A 37 4.84 -8.10 -1.02
C ALA A 37 5.43 -7.45 0.25
N LEU A 38 4.66 -7.43 1.34
CA LEU A 38 5.10 -6.84 2.61
C LEU A 38 6.45 -7.38 3.12
N ILE A 39 6.58 -8.71 3.25
CA ILE A 39 7.75 -9.33 3.88
C ILE A 39 9.06 -9.07 3.10
N PRO A 40 9.13 -9.32 1.77
CA PRO A 40 10.32 -9.01 0.99
C PRO A 40 10.71 -7.52 1.03
N VAL A 41 9.73 -6.61 0.98
CA VAL A 41 9.97 -5.17 1.07
C VAL A 41 10.56 -4.80 2.44
N VAL A 42 9.98 -5.31 3.53
CA VAL A 42 10.48 -5.12 4.90
C VAL A 42 11.94 -5.60 5.02
N ALA A 43 12.26 -6.77 4.48
CA ALA A 43 13.62 -7.33 4.51
C ALA A 43 14.62 -6.48 3.71
N LEU A 44 14.24 -6.02 2.51
CA LEU A 44 15.05 -5.11 1.71
C LEU A 44 15.31 -3.80 2.47
N LEU A 45 14.26 -3.18 3.02
CA LEU A 45 14.36 -1.93 3.77
C LEU A 45 15.24 -2.07 5.02
N ALA A 46 15.11 -3.17 5.77
CA ALA A 46 15.96 -3.44 6.92
C ALA A 46 17.44 -3.54 6.50
N THR A 47 17.71 -4.20 5.37
CA THR A 47 19.07 -4.35 4.83
C THR A 47 19.66 -3.02 4.39
N VAL A 48 18.90 -2.19 3.66
CA VAL A 48 19.35 -0.85 3.25
C VAL A 48 19.53 0.05 4.48
N ARG A 49 18.67 -0.05 5.49
CA ARG A 49 18.84 0.70 6.74
C ARG A 49 20.11 0.29 7.49
N LEU A 50 20.38 -1.01 7.63
CA LEU A 50 21.63 -1.52 8.19
C LEU A 50 22.85 -1.02 7.42
N SER A 51 22.81 -1.03 6.08
CA SER A 51 23.95 -0.55 5.28
C SER A 51 24.24 0.94 5.52
N THR A 52 23.23 1.77 5.78
CA THR A 52 23.44 3.20 6.08
C THR A 52 24.26 3.43 7.34
N TRP A 53 24.05 2.62 8.39
CA TRP A 53 24.82 2.68 9.62
C TRP A 53 26.29 2.33 9.40
N VAL A 54 26.52 1.40 8.48
CA VAL A 54 27.83 0.83 8.17
C VAL A 54 28.59 1.71 7.17
N PHE A 55 27.88 2.42 6.28
CA PHE A 55 28.47 3.29 5.25
C PHE A 55 28.69 4.71 5.74
N SER A 56 27.74 5.30 6.47
CA SER A 56 27.78 6.72 6.81
C SER A 56 29.02 7.16 7.62
N PRO A 57 29.57 6.36 8.56
CA PRO A 57 30.77 6.76 9.29
C PRO A 57 32.08 6.60 8.50
N ARG A 58 32.06 6.00 7.31
CA ARG A 58 33.27 5.63 6.56
C ARG A 58 33.51 6.55 5.36
N ASP A 59 34.77 6.78 5.04
CA ASP A 59 35.16 7.49 3.82
C ASP A 59 34.59 6.79 2.58
N GLY A 60 34.04 7.57 1.66
CA GLY A 60 33.37 7.06 0.45
C GLY A 60 32.02 6.36 0.71
N GLY A 61 31.43 6.51 1.90
CA GLY A 61 30.10 5.95 2.22
C GLY A 61 29.00 6.31 1.22
N HIS A 62 29.01 7.55 0.72
CA HIS A 62 28.06 8.02 -0.30
C HIS A 62 28.23 7.27 -1.63
N SER A 63 29.45 7.01 -2.08
CA SER A 63 29.71 6.23 -3.29
C SER A 63 29.18 4.79 -3.17
N LYS A 64 29.31 4.17 -2.00
CA LYS A 64 28.74 2.85 -1.71
C LYS A 64 27.21 2.87 -1.71
N ALA A 65 26.59 3.94 -1.20
CA ALA A 65 25.14 4.13 -1.25
C ALA A 65 24.62 4.27 -2.69
N VAL A 66 25.32 5.04 -3.52
CA VAL A 66 25.00 5.18 -4.96
C VAL A 66 25.13 3.84 -5.67
N LEU A 67 26.20 3.09 -5.40
CA LEU A 67 26.39 1.75 -5.97
C LEU A 67 25.30 0.76 -5.52
N GLN A 68 24.89 0.83 -4.24
CA GLN A 68 23.76 0.04 -3.73
C GLN A 68 22.46 0.40 -4.43
N ALA A 69 22.16 1.69 -4.61
CA ALA A 69 20.98 2.14 -5.35
C ALA A 69 21.00 1.66 -6.80
N ALA A 70 22.15 1.71 -7.47
CA ALA A 70 22.32 1.21 -8.84
C ALA A 70 22.13 -0.32 -8.92
N ALA A 71 22.67 -1.08 -7.96
CA ALA A 71 22.48 -2.54 -7.93
C ALA A 71 21.01 -2.94 -7.68
N ILE A 72 20.32 -2.22 -6.78
CA ILE A 72 18.89 -2.40 -6.54
C ILE A 72 18.08 -2.05 -7.79
N ALA A 73 18.42 -0.94 -8.46
CA ALA A 73 17.77 -0.51 -9.69
C ALA A 73 17.92 -1.54 -10.81
N LEU A 74 19.12 -2.11 -10.99
CA LEU A 74 19.37 -3.18 -11.96
C LEU A 74 18.53 -4.43 -11.66
N ALA A 75 18.47 -4.84 -10.39
CA ALA A 75 17.68 -6.00 -9.97
C ALA A 75 16.16 -5.78 -10.17
N SER A 76 15.66 -4.59 -9.82
CA SER A 76 14.27 -4.19 -10.07
C SER A 76 13.98 -4.09 -11.58
N GLY A 77 14.87 -3.47 -12.36
CA GLY A 77 14.77 -3.40 -13.81
C GLY A 77 14.67 -4.78 -14.45
N ALA A 78 15.43 -5.76 -13.96
CA ALA A 78 15.33 -7.15 -14.38
C ALA A 78 13.96 -7.77 -14.06
N ALA A 79 13.40 -7.51 -12.87
CA ALA A 79 12.06 -7.97 -12.48
C ALA A 79 10.92 -7.33 -13.31
N HIS A 80 11.16 -6.15 -13.89
CA HIS A 80 10.20 -5.43 -14.73
C HIS A 80 10.46 -5.56 -16.25
N LEU A 81 11.53 -6.24 -16.67
CA LEU A 81 11.95 -6.26 -18.07
C LEU A 81 10.88 -6.83 -19.01
N ALA A 82 10.33 -8.00 -18.67
CA ALA A 82 9.31 -8.67 -19.48
C ALA A 82 8.07 -7.79 -19.70
N PRO A 83 7.38 -7.28 -18.65
CA PRO A 83 6.22 -6.42 -18.85
C PRO A 83 6.56 -5.09 -19.53
N SER A 84 7.78 -4.55 -19.37
CA SER A 84 8.16 -3.30 -20.04
C SER A 84 8.37 -3.48 -21.53
N VAL A 85 9.02 -4.56 -21.97
CA VAL A 85 9.26 -4.82 -23.40
C VAL A 85 7.95 -5.03 -24.16
N GLU A 86 6.93 -5.62 -23.53
CA GLU A 86 5.60 -5.78 -24.13
C GLU A 86 4.74 -4.51 -24.07
N ALA A 87 5.10 -3.54 -23.24
CA ALA A 87 4.32 -2.31 -23.08
C ALA A 87 4.42 -1.41 -24.32
N LEU A 88 5.63 -1.26 -24.88
CA LEU A 88 5.89 -0.28 -25.93
C LEU A 88 6.16 -0.94 -27.28
N SER A 89 5.77 -0.25 -28.34
CA SER A 89 6.12 -0.64 -29.72
C SER A 89 7.64 -0.75 -29.98
N SER A 90 8.48 -0.11 -29.16
CA SER A 90 9.94 -0.15 -29.26
C SER A 90 10.58 -0.73 -27.98
N PRO A 91 11.11 -1.97 -28.03
CA PRO A 91 11.76 -2.61 -26.88
C PRO A 91 12.93 -1.81 -26.29
N ASN A 92 13.72 -1.14 -27.14
CA ASN A 92 14.87 -0.36 -26.68
C ASN A 92 14.44 0.84 -25.83
N ILE A 93 13.36 1.54 -26.25
CA ILE A 93 12.80 2.66 -25.48
C ILE A 93 12.25 2.15 -24.15
N ALA A 94 11.60 0.98 -24.15
CA ALA A 94 11.10 0.37 -22.93
C ALA A 94 12.21 0.11 -21.91
N VAL A 95 13.33 -0.49 -22.35
CA VAL A 95 14.51 -0.74 -21.50
C VAL A 95 15.08 0.55 -20.92
N VAL A 96 15.17 1.62 -21.72
CA VAL A 96 15.67 2.91 -21.25
C VAL A 96 14.73 3.52 -20.21
N ILE A 97 13.42 3.53 -20.49
CA ILE A 97 12.42 4.09 -19.57
C ILE A 97 12.38 3.32 -18.26
N ILE A 98 12.36 1.97 -18.30
CA ILE A 98 12.33 1.18 -17.07
C ILE A 98 13.63 1.32 -16.28
N SER A 99 14.78 1.39 -16.95
CA SER A 99 16.08 1.61 -16.28
C SER A 99 16.10 2.98 -15.59
N ALA A 100 15.61 4.03 -16.24
CA ALA A 100 15.52 5.36 -15.66
C ALA A 100 14.54 5.41 -14.49
N ALA A 101 13.34 4.81 -14.63
CA ALA A 101 12.32 4.79 -13.60
C ALA A 101 12.76 4.00 -12.36
N THR A 102 13.33 2.80 -12.54
CA THR A 102 13.84 1.96 -11.44
C THR A 102 15.06 2.58 -10.77
N PHE A 103 15.95 3.24 -11.52
CA PHE A 103 17.06 3.99 -10.95
C PHE A 103 16.57 5.17 -10.10
N PHE A 104 15.65 5.98 -10.63
CA PHE A 104 15.09 7.11 -9.89
C PHE A 104 14.35 6.64 -8.63
N ALA A 105 13.49 5.63 -8.73
CA ALA A 105 12.78 5.06 -7.58
C ALA A 105 13.75 4.52 -6.51
N SER A 106 14.81 3.82 -6.94
CA SER A 106 15.81 3.26 -6.02
C SER A 106 16.69 4.34 -5.37
N ALA A 107 17.11 5.34 -6.13
CA ALA A 107 17.86 6.48 -5.62
C ALA A 107 17.03 7.27 -4.60
N PHE A 108 15.74 7.50 -4.91
CA PHE A 108 14.80 8.14 -4.00
C PHE A 108 14.62 7.32 -2.70
N ALA A 109 14.40 6.01 -2.80
CA ALA A 109 14.27 5.12 -1.65
C ALA A 109 15.51 5.17 -0.74
N VAL A 110 16.71 4.99 -1.32
CA VAL A 110 17.97 5.04 -0.57
C VAL A 110 18.16 6.43 0.06
N ALA A 111 17.87 7.51 -0.67
CA ALA A 111 17.94 8.87 -0.13
C ALA A 111 17.02 9.06 1.09
N LEU A 112 15.79 8.54 1.08
CA LEU A 112 14.89 8.59 2.23
C LEU A 112 15.44 7.82 3.44
N VAL A 113 16.07 6.66 3.23
CA VAL A 113 16.69 5.90 4.32
C VAL A 113 17.87 6.67 4.92
N PHE A 114 18.74 7.25 4.08
CA PHE A 114 19.86 8.08 4.53
C PHE A 114 19.37 9.33 5.27
N LEU A 115 18.35 10.01 4.75
CA LEU A 115 17.73 11.16 5.41
C LEU A 115 17.11 10.78 6.76
N GLY A 116 16.42 9.63 6.82
CA GLY A 116 15.87 9.11 8.06
C GLY A 116 16.96 8.82 9.10
N TYR A 117 18.09 8.25 8.66
CA TYR A 117 19.25 8.01 9.52
C TYR A 117 19.88 9.31 10.05
N THR A 118 20.12 10.30 9.18
CA THR A 118 20.73 11.58 9.59
C THR A 118 19.82 12.35 10.54
N LEU A 119 18.51 12.37 10.27
CA LEU A 119 17.52 13.00 11.15
C LEU A 119 17.34 12.26 12.47
N ALA A 120 17.40 10.93 12.49
CA ALA A 120 17.38 10.18 13.74
C ALA A 120 18.61 10.52 14.61
N ARG A 121 19.80 10.59 14.01
CA ARG A 121 21.04 10.88 14.75
C ARG A 121 21.04 12.25 15.44
N SER A 122 20.36 13.25 14.88
CA SER A 122 20.28 14.59 15.47
C SER A 122 19.25 14.71 16.60
N ARG A 123 18.37 13.72 16.80
CA ARG A 123 17.34 13.75 17.85
C ARG A 123 17.83 13.09 19.11
N GLY A 124 17.52 13.68 20.28
CA GLY A 124 17.84 13.09 21.59
C GLY A 124 16.92 11.94 21.99
N SER A 125 15.67 11.98 21.54
CA SER A 125 14.61 11.03 21.94
C SER A 125 14.73 9.66 21.25
N HIS A 126 14.68 8.57 22.02
CA HIS A 126 14.77 7.20 21.50
C HIS A 126 13.56 6.81 20.66
N TRP A 127 12.34 7.16 21.08
CA TRP A 127 11.14 6.93 20.28
C TRP A 127 11.20 7.67 18.96
N SER A 128 11.53 8.96 18.98
CA SER A 128 11.60 9.78 17.77
C SER A 128 12.58 9.22 16.74
N ARG A 129 13.72 8.67 17.19
CA ARG A 129 14.70 7.98 16.34
C ARG A 129 14.12 6.77 15.62
N LEU A 130 13.25 6.01 16.29
CA LEU A 130 12.62 4.82 15.70
C LEU A 130 11.48 5.18 14.76
N THR A 131 10.70 6.23 15.06
CA THR A 131 9.48 6.56 14.31
C THR A 131 9.65 7.59 13.19
N ILE A 132 10.76 8.35 13.17
CA ILE A 132 11.00 9.36 12.13
C ILE A 132 11.16 8.74 10.74
N PHE A 133 11.86 7.61 10.63
CA PHE A 133 12.04 6.93 9.35
C PHE A 133 10.70 6.38 8.79
N PRO A 134 9.86 5.67 9.57
CA PRO A 134 8.53 5.28 9.11
C PRO A 134 7.65 6.44 8.62
N ALA A 135 7.65 7.58 9.33
CA ALA A 135 6.93 8.78 8.91
C ALA A 135 7.48 9.36 7.60
N LEU A 136 8.80 9.46 7.45
CA LEU A 136 9.46 9.91 6.23
C LEU A 136 9.21 8.98 5.05
N TRP A 137 9.24 7.67 5.28
CA TRP A 137 9.01 6.65 4.26
C TRP A 137 7.58 6.72 3.70
N ALA A 138 6.58 6.70 4.60
CA ALA A 138 5.18 6.84 4.22
C ALA A 138 4.92 8.17 3.50
N SER A 139 5.52 9.27 3.97
CA SER A 139 5.38 10.57 3.33
C SER A 139 6.05 10.65 1.97
N GLY A 140 7.25 10.10 1.84
CA GLY A 140 8.00 10.09 0.60
C GLY A 140 7.24 9.37 -0.51
N TRP A 141 6.75 8.15 -0.25
CA TRP A 141 5.98 7.40 -1.25
C TRP A 141 4.57 7.94 -1.45
N GLY A 142 3.91 8.41 -0.39
CA GLY A 142 2.64 9.11 -0.49
C GLY A 142 2.73 10.31 -1.43
N SER A 143 3.70 11.19 -1.22
CA SER A 143 3.98 12.32 -2.11
C SER A 143 4.39 11.89 -3.51
N MET A 144 5.30 10.92 -3.65
CA MET A 144 5.72 10.40 -4.96
C MET A 144 4.54 9.87 -5.79
N SER A 145 3.63 9.13 -5.16
CA SER A 145 2.44 8.58 -5.83
C SER A 145 1.46 9.66 -6.30
N SER A 146 1.48 10.84 -5.66
CA SER A 146 0.61 11.96 -6.04
C SER A 146 1.11 12.75 -7.26
N VAL A 147 2.43 12.72 -7.51
CA VAL A 147 3.06 13.43 -8.63
C VAL A 147 3.41 12.51 -9.80
N SER A 148 3.52 11.20 -9.53
CA SER A 148 3.84 10.20 -10.54
C SER A 148 2.61 9.88 -11.40
N PRO A 149 2.73 9.91 -12.75
CA PRO A 149 1.65 9.47 -13.63
C PRO A 149 1.33 7.97 -13.50
N LEU A 150 2.27 7.19 -12.94
CA LEU A 150 2.11 5.76 -12.70
C LEU A 150 1.56 5.44 -11.30
N GLY A 151 1.29 6.48 -10.49
CA GLY A 151 0.80 6.34 -9.12
C GLY A 151 1.68 5.40 -8.29
N GLN A 152 1.08 4.34 -7.76
CA GLN A 152 1.72 3.37 -6.87
C GLN A 152 2.46 2.21 -7.56
N LEU A 153 2.46 2.12 -8.90
CA LEU A 153 2.99 0.95 -9.61
C LEU A 153 4.52 0.79 -9.59
N ILE A 154 5.27 1.89 -9.45
CA ILE A 154 6.75 1.86 -9.36
C ILE A 154 7.20 2.39 -8.00
N THR A 155 6.49 1.99 -6.95
CA THR A 155 6.82 2.37 -5.57
C THR A 155 7.35 1.17 -4.81
N TRP A 156 8.10 1.42 -3.73
CA TRP A 156 8.50 0.37 -2.80
C TRP A 156 7.43 0.13 -1.72
N SER A 157 6.19 0.46 -2.03
CA SER A 157 5.04 0.33 -1.15
C SER A 157 4.45 -1.09 -1.32
N PRO A 158 4.33 -1.89 -0.25
CA PRO A 158 3.75 -3.22 -0.36
C PRO A 158 2.25 -3.14 -0.60
N VAL A 159 1.77 -3.89 -1.60
CA VAL A 159 0.36 -3.87 -2.02
C VAL A 159 -0.37 -5.14 -1.61
N HIS A 160 0.35 -6.26 -1.51
CA HIS A 160 -0.20 -7.57 -1.18
C HIS A 160 0.59 -8.25 -0.06
N GLY A 161 0.06 -9.37 0.44
CA GLY A 161 0.67 -10.10 1.55
C GLY A 161 0.67 -9.30 2.87
N LEU A 162 -0.32 -8.40 3.03
CA LEU A 162 -0.45 -7.56 4.23
C LEU A 162 -0.91 -8.35 5.46
N GLY A 163 -1.63 -9.45 5.22
CA GLY A 163 -2.20 -10.32 6.25
C GLY A 163 -2.94 -9.52 7.33
N PRO A 164 -2.47 -9.55 8.59
CA PRO A 164 -3.18 -8.93 9.71
C PRO A 164 -3.17 -7.39 9.70
N TYR A 165 -2.50 -6.75 8.75
CA TYR A 165 -2.48 -5.29 8.59
C TYR A 165 -3.50 -4.77 7.58
N GLU A 166 -4.26 -5.63 6.90
CA GLU A 166 -5.19 -5.19 5.85
C GLU A 166 -6.27 -4.21 6.37
N TRP A 167 -6.69 -4.33 7.64
CA TRP A 167 -7.65 -3.43 8.29
C TRP A 167 -7.19 -1.97 8.38
N ILE A 168 -5.89 -1.70 8.20
CA ILE A 168 -5.33 -0.34 8.20
C ILE A 168 -5.78 0.44 6.95
N ARG A 169 -6.05 -0.24 5.83
CA ARG A 169 -6.42 0.39 4.55
C ARG A 169 -7.64 1.33 4.66
N PRO A 170 -8.80 0.94 5.21
CA PRO A 170 -9.93 1.87 5.34
C PRO A 170 -9.65 3.06 6.27
N ILE A 171 -8.61 3.02 7.10
CA ILE A 171 -8.33 4.09 8.07
C ILE A 171 -7.26 5.05 7.55
N PHE A 172 -6.12 4.52 7.14
CA PHE A 172 -4.93 5.29 6.76
C PHE A 172 -4.53 5.08 5.29
N GLY A 173 -5.22 4.23 4.55
CA GLY A 173 -4.87 3.85 3.19
C GLY A 173 -3.47 3.28 3.07
N GLN A 174 -2.88 3.43 1.88
CA GLN A 174 -1.52 2.97 1.62
C GLN A 174 -0.46 3.62 2.54
N TRP A 175 -0.70 4.85 3.04
CA TRP A 175 0.23 5.55 3.94
C TRP A 175 0.46 4.78 5.24
N GLY A 176 -0.58 4.20 5.81
CA GLY A 176 -0.47 3.38 7.02
C GLY A 176 0.29 2.08 6.77
N ILE A 177 0.10 1.47 5.59
CA ILE A 177 0.82 0.24 5.20
C ILE A 177 2.31 0.52 5.01
N ASP A 178 2.66 1.63 4.35
CA ASP A 178 4.05 2.04 4.15
C ASP A 178 4.72 2.36 5.49
N TRP A 179 4.00 2.99 6.41
CA TRP A 179 4.48 3.22 7.78
C TRP A 179 4.77 1.90 8.51
N VAL A 180 3.86 0.92 8.44
CA VAL A 180 4.05 -0.40 9.06
C VAL A 180 5.24 -1.14 8.47
N ALA A 181 5.40 -1.13 7.14
CA ALA A 181 6.51 -1.77 6.46
C ALA A 181 7.86 -1.17 6.92
N ALA A 182 7.95 0.16 6.96
CA ALA A 182 9.14 0.84 7.44
C ALA A 182 9.38 0.64 8.95
N ALA A 183 8.33 0.58 9.78
CA ALA A 183 8.45 0.32 11.21
C ALA A 183 8.98 -1.10 11.50
N TRP A 184 8.51 -2.11 10.77
CA TRP A 184 9.10 -3.45 10.83
C TRP A 184 10.55 -3.46 10.37
N ALA A 185 10.88 -2.72 9.30
CA ALA A 185 12.26 -2.59 8.85
C ALA A 185 13.18 -1.97 9.92
N VAL A 186 12.69 -0.98 10.69
CA VAL A 186 13.38 -0.44 11.86
C VAL A 186 13.61 -1.53 12.89
N VAL A 187 12.56 -2.24 13.34
CA VAL A 187 12.71 -3.30 14.35
C VAL A 187 13.72 -4.36 13.93
N LEU A 188 13.63 -4.86 12.69
CA LEU A 188 14.55 -5.87 12.18
C LEU A 188 15.99 -5.37 12.08
N SER A 189 16.19 -4.14 11.58
CA SER A 189 17.54 -3.58 11.49
C SER A 189 18.16 -3.25 12.85
N GLU A 190 17.38 -2.87 13.86
CA GLU A 190 17.89 -2.73 15.22
C GLU A 190 18.33 -4.09 15.79
N VAL A 191 17.48 -5.11 15.69
CA VAL A 191 17.77 -6.46 16.21
C VAL A 191 18.95 -7.11 15.49
N LEU A 192 18.97 -7.06 14.15
CA LEU A 192 20.05 -7.61 13.34
C LEU A 192 21.34 -6.81 13.50
N GLY A 193 21.25 -5.49 13.65
CA GLY A 193 22.43 -4.64 13.84
C GLY A 193 23.14 -4.97 15.15
N ASP A 194 22.38 -5.13 16.23
CA ASP A 194 22.92 -5.54 17.53
C ASP A 194 23.50 -6.96 17.48
N TRP A 195 22.92 -7.87 16.68
CA TRP A 195 23.46 -9.22 16.46
C TRP A 195 24.76 -9.23 15.63
N ILE A 196 24.84 -8.46 14.54
CA ILE A 196 26.01 -8.43 13.64
C ILE A 196 27.19 -7.72 14.28
N VAL A 197 26.96 -6.55 14.90
CA VAL A 197 28.02 -5.68 15.44
C VAL A 197 28.44 -6.13 16.84
N GLY A 198 27.61 -6.93 17.53
CA GLY A 198 27.79 -7.25 18.94
C GLY A 198 27.27 -6.13 19.83
N THR A 199 26.73 -6.49 21.00
CA THR A 199 26.37 -5.48 22.00
C THR A 199 27.65 -4.94 22.63
N PRO A 200 27.90 -3.62 22.64
CA PRO A 200 29.12 -3.02 23.19
C PRO A 200 29.43 -3.38 24.66
N ASN A 201 28.46 -3.95 25.37
CA ASN A 201 28.54 -4.31 26.78
C ASN A 201 28.79 -5.81 27.03
N ALA A 202 28.78 -6.67 26.00
CA ALA A 202 29.02 -8.10 26.21
C ALA A 202 30.51 -8.42 26.46
N ASP A 203 31.42 -7.57 25.99
CA ASP A 203 32.87 -7.84 26.07
C ASP A 203 33.53 -7.15 27.28
N ASN A 204 32.82 -6.29 28.00
CA ASN A 204 33.39 -5.54 29.13
C ASN A 204 33.36 -6.29 30.47
N ASP A 205 32.67 -7.43 30.58
CA ASP A 205 32.55 -8.17 31.84
C ASP A 205 33.40 -9.45 31.91
N THR A 206 34.06 -9.91 30.83
CA THR A 206 34.93 -11.12 30.92
C THR A 206 36.24 -11.16 30.13
N ASP A 207 36.56 -10.23 29.21
CA ASP A 207 37.83 -10.29 28.44
C ASP A 207 38.73 -9.06 28.62
N VAL A 208 39.16 -8.84 29.87
CA VAL A 208 40.40 -8.09 30.19
C VAL A 208 41.64 -8.98 30.03
N LEU A 209 41.53 -10.15 29.40
CA LEU A 209 42.65 -11.07 29.22
C LEU A 209 42.89 -11.38 27.73
N ALA A 210 44.09 -10.99 27.30
CA ALA A 210 44.82 -11.42 26.11
C ALA A 210 44.60 -10.63 24.80
N ASP A 211 45.73 -10.06 24.32
CA ASP A 211 46.02 -9.65 22.94
C ASP A 211 45.82 -8.20 22.49
N SER A 212 45.84 -7.24 23.43
CA SER A 212 46.58 -6.00 23.17
C SER A 212 48.06 -6.24 23.47
N ALA A 213 48.74 -7.05 22.67
CA ALA A 213 50.20 -6.96 22.62
C ALA A 213 50.54 -5.51 22.23
N PRO A 214 51.21 -4.73 23.10
CA PRO A 214 51.64 -3.40 22.71
C PRO A 214 52.51 -3.56 21.47
N LEU A 215 52.11 -2.93 20.37
CA LEU A 215 52.97 -2.75 19.20
C LEU A 215 54.24 -2.07 19.70
N LEU A 216 55.29 -2.89 19.91
CA LEU A 216 56.69 -2.55 20.15
C LEU A 216 56.92 -1.07 20.50
N GLN A 217 56.82 -0.76 21.79
CA GLN A 217 57.37 0.48 22.33
C GLN A 217 58.89 0.26 22.41
N ASP A 218 59.61 0.92 21.51
CA ASP A 218 61.06 0.93 21.44
C ASP A 218 61.61 1.49 22.77
N ASP A 219 62.42 0.68 23.44
CA ASP A 219 62.82 0.84 24.83
C ASP A 219 64.11 1.68 24.88
N SER A 220 63.99 2.97 24.58
CA SER A 220 65.03 3.95 24.90
C SER A 220 64.44 5.36 24.95
N ASP A 221 64.44 5.93 26.16
CA ASP A 221 64.16 7.33 26.50
C ASP A 221 62.70 7.82 26.37
N VAL A 222 61.85 7.44 27.33
CA VAL A 222 60.58 8.15 27.59
C VAL A 222 60.69 8.96 28.90
N PRO A 223 60.61 10.30 28.85
CA PRO A 223 60.59 11.15 30.04
C PRO A 223 59.30 10.91 30.84
N ALA A 224 59.40 11.03 32.17
CA ALA A 224 58.29 10.87 33.11
C ALA A 224 57.18 11.91 32.85
N TYR A 225 56.25 11.58 31.94
CA TYR A 225 55.01 12.32 31.78
C TYR A 225 54.05 11.95 32.92
N GLY A 226 53.53 12.99 33.58
CA GLY A 226 52.59 12.88 34.67
C GLY A 226 51.42 11.96 34.33
N THR A 227 50.99 11.19 35.33
CA THR A 227 49.84 10.29 35.28
C THR A 227 48.66 10.96 34.57
N VAL A 228 48.43 10.60 33.31
CA VAL A 228 47.21 10.94 32.58
C VAL A 228 46.09 10.24 33.35
N SER A 229 45.25 11.02 34.03
CA SER A 229 44.07 10.51 34.69
C SER A 229 43.19 9.84 33.64
N VAL A 230 43.24 8.51 33.60
CA VAL A 230 42.30 7.71 32.81
C VAL A 230 40.91 8.16 33.22
N PRO A 231 40.11 8.76 32.32
CA PRO A 231 38.78 9.22 32.65
C PRO A 231 38.02 8.03 33.24
N LYS A 232 37.55 8.15 34.48
CA LYS A 232 36.69 7.13 35.09
C LYS A 232 35.60 6.79 34.07
N PRO A 233 35.40 5.52 33.70
CA PRO A 233 34.32 5.14 32.79
C PRO A 233 33.03 5.68 33.39
N THR A 234 32.48 6.69 32.74
CA THR A 234 31.30 7.38 33.22
C THR A 234 30.14 6.40 33.13
N THR A 235 29.44 6.19 34.24
CA THR A 235 28.26 5.31 34.41
C THR A 235 27.11 5.63 33.43
N TYR A 236 27.27 6.63 32.56
CA TYR A 236 26.32 7.13 31.58
C TYR A 236 26.14 6.22 30.35
N GLN A 237 27.09 5.35 30.00
CA GLN A 237 26.94 4.49 28.81
C GLN A 237 25.97 3.32 29.01
N ASN A 238 25.84 2.78 30.23
CA ASN A 238 24.96 1.64 30.51
C ASN A 238 23.46 1.99 30.51
N SER A 239 23.09 3.25 30.76
CA SER A 239 21.67 3.67 30.72
C SER A 239 21.15 3.83 29.29
N GLN A 240 22.02 4.16 28.32
CA GLN A 240 21.63 4.39 26.93
C GLN A 240 21.29 3.09 26.18
N SER A 241 22.00 1.99 26.44
CA SER A 241 21.77 0.68 25.79
C SER A 241 20.43 0.07 26.23
N LEU A 242 20.12 0.12 27.52
CA LEU A 242 18.85 -0.37 28.08
C LEU A 242 17.64 0.44 27.57
N ALA A 243 17.77 1.77 27.44
CA ALA A 243 16.70 2.61 26.92
C ALA A 243 16.39 2.30 25.45
N ARG A 244 17.43 2.11 24.62
CA ARG A 244 17.27 1.71 23.21
C ARG A 244 16.51 0.39 23.06
N SER A 245 16.91 -0.64 23.82
CA SER A 245 16.25 -1.96 23.79
C SER A 245 14.76 -1.87 24.17
N ARG A 246 14.41 -1.08 25.20
CA ARG A 246 13.01 -0.88 25.61
C ARG A 246 12.17 -0.25 24.52
N SER A 247 12.63 0.82 23.86
CA SER A 247 11.84 1.49 22.81
C SER A 247 11.62 0.58 21.60
N VAL A 248 12.59 -0.26 21.24
CA VAL A 248 12.43 -1.27 20.17
C VAL A 248 11.38 -2.32 20.56
N LEU A 249 11.41 -2.81 21.80
CA LEU A 249 10.40 -3.74 22.32
C LEU A 249 8.99 -3.11 22.36
N VAL A 250 8.88 -1.83 22.70
CA VAL A 250 7.60 -1.10 22.64
C VAL A 250 7.10 -0.99 21.21
N LEU A 251 7.96 -0.65 20.24
CA LEU A 251 7.57 -0.60 18.84
C LEU A 251 7.15 -1.98 18.31
N LEU A 252 7.91 -3.04 18.64
CA LEU A 252 7.55 -4.41 18.31
C LEU A 252 6.20 -4.81 18.92
N GLY A 253 5.99 -4.50 20.20
CA GLY A 253 4.73 -4.72 20.90
C GLY A 253 3.57 -3.96 20.27
N LEU A 254 3.78 -2.72 19.83
CA LEU A 254 2.79 -1.92 19.10
C LEU A 254 2.47 -2.55 17.74
N LEU A 255 3.47 -2.98 16.98
CA LEU A 255 3.27 -3.62 15.68
C LEU A 255 2.52 -4.96 15.83
N ALA A 256 2.82 -5.73 16.87
CA ALA A 256 2.08 -6.95 17.20
C ALA A 256 0.64 -6.64 17.66
N LEU A 257 0.44 -5.60 18.46
CA LEU A 257 -0.89 -5.15 18.88
C LEU A 257 -1.73 -4.68 17.69
N LEU A 258 -1.12 -4.01 16.70
CA LEU A 258 -1.77 -3.62 15.45
C LEU A 258 -2.21 -4.82 14.61
N MET A 259 -1.75 -6.05 14.89
CA MET A 259 -2.27 -7.25 14.24
C MET A 259 -3.60 -7.71 14.84
N THR A 260 -3.93 -7.29 16.06
CA THR A 260 -5.09 -7.82 16.82
C THR A 260 -6.46 -7.58 16.16
N PRO A 261 -6.75 -6.43 15.51
CA PRO A 261 -8.07 -6.22 14.91
C PRO A 261 -8.40 -7.20 13.78
N SER A 262 -7.38 -7.75 13.11
CA SER A 262 -7.59 -8.71 12.02
C SER A 262 -8.29 -10.01 12.48
N TYR A 263 -8.14 -10.40 13.75
CA TYR A 263 -8.78 -11.60 14.29
C TYR A 263 -10.26 -11.41 14.62
N THR A 264 -10.72 -10.16 14.75
CA THR A 264 -12.11 -9.84 15.06
C THR A 264 -12.88 -9.31 13.86
N MET A 265 -12.19 -8.91 12.79
CA MET A 265 -12.82 -8.44 11.57
C MET A 265 -13.18 -9.62 10.66
N PRO A 266 -14.43 -9.69 10.17
CA PRO A 266 -14.85 -10.77 9.27
C PRO A 266 -14.16 -10.63 7.90
N THR A 267 -13.49 -11.70 7.47
CA THR A 267 -12.83 -11.84 6.16
C THR A 267 -13.66 -12.64 5.16
N LEU A 268 -14.83 -13.15 5.56
CA LEU A 268 -15.69 -13.91 4.66
C LEU A 268 -16.53 -12.96 3.78
N PRO A 269 -16.76 -13.33 2.51
CA PRO A 269 -17.67 -12.60 1.65
C PRO A 269 -19.09 -12.62 2.23
N LEU A 270 -19.89 -11.61 1.86
CA LEU A 270 -21.30 -11.59 2.21
C LEU A 270 -22.06 -12.67 1.43
N PRO A 271 -23.10 -13.28 2.04
CA PRO A 271 -23.83 -14.37 1.40
C PRO A 271 -24.54 -13.89 0.12
N VAL A 272 -24.45 -14.68 -0.94
CA VAL A 272 -25.15 -14.40 -2.21
C VAL A 272 -26.65 -14.75 -2.14
N THR A 273 -27.10 -15.38 -1.07
CA THR A 273 -28.53 -15.59 -0.82
C THR A 273 -29.15 -14.28 -0.32
N PRO A 274 -30.30 -13.85 -0.88
CA PRO A 274 -30.95 -12.65 -0.40
C PRO A 274 -31.28 -12.76 1.08
N SER A 275 -31.00 -11.70 1.84
CA SER A 275 -31.22 -11.65 3.28
C SER A 275 -31.64 -10.24 3.72
N MET A 276 -31.99 -10.08 4.99
CA MET A 276 -32.24 -8.74 5.57
C MET A 276 -30.98 -7.86 5.56
N HIS A 277 -29.79 -8.46 5.47
CA HIS A 277 -28.51 -7.75 5.55
C HIS A 277 -27.71 -7.74 4.25
N THR A 278 -28.23 -8.39 3.20
CA THR A 278 -27.49 -8.58 1.96
C THR A 278 -28.40 -8.49 0.74
N THR A 279 -28.01 -7.67 -0.22
CA THR A 279 -28.60 -7.54 -1.55
C THR A 279 -27.77 -8.33 -2.53
N PRO A 280 -28.27 -9.44 -3.06
CA PRO A 280 -27.57 -10.19 -4.08
C PRO A 280 -27.70 -9.46 -5.42
N ILE A 281 -26.59 -9.39 -6.14
CA ILE A 281 -26.54 -8.86 -7.49
C ILE A 281 -25.66 -9.78 -8.33
N ASN A 282 -26.12 -10.13 -9.52
CA ASN A 282 -25.32 -10.89 -10.46
C ASN A 282 -24.57 -9.93 -11.36
N VAL A 283 -23.26 -10.11 -11.44
CA VAL A 283 -22.37 -9.28 -12.24
C VAL A 283 -21.63 -10.15 -13.23
N ALA A 284 -21.28 -9.57 -14.38
CA ALA A 284 -20.54 -10.26 -15.41
C ALA A 284 -19.55 -9.34 -16.11
N CYS A 285 -18.57 -9.97 -16.75
CA CYS A 285 -17.58 -9.32 -17.58
C CYS A 285 -17.66 -9.98 -18.97
N ALA A 286 -17.97 -9.17 -19.99
CA ALA A 286 -18.07 -9.63 -21.38
C ALA A 286 -16.69 -9.53 -22.02
N LEU A 287 -16.05 -10.69 -22.23
CA LEU A 287 -14.71 -10.80 -22.80
C LEU A 287 -14.77 -11.75 -24.01
N PRO A 288 -15.25 -11.27 -25.18
CA PRO A 288 -15.24 -12.06 -26.39
C PRO A 288 -13.81 -12.54 -26.70
N GLY A 289 -13.71 -13.80 -27.15
CA GLY A 289 -12.42 -14.36 -27.55
C GLY A 289 -11.83 -13.63 -28.75
N PRO A 290 -10.50 -13.73 -28.97
CA PRO A 290 -9.88 -13.16 -30.15
C PRO A 290 -10.49 -13.76 -31.42
N ARG A 291 -10.65 -12.95 -32.47
CA ARG A 291 -11.15 -13.42 -33.77
C ARG A 291 -10.10 -14.37 -34.39
N LYS A 292 -10.53 -15.27 -35.27
CA LYS A 292 -9.62 -16.22 -35.97
C LYS A 292 -8.49 -15.52 -36.73
N SER A 293 -8.71 -14.28 -37.16
CA SER A 293 -7.72 -13.43 -37.82
C SER A 293 -6.66 -12.83 -36.89
N GLY A 294 -6.84 -12.94 -35.57
CA GLY A 294 -6.01 -12.25 -34.58
C GLY A 294 -6.45 -10.80 -34.32
N ASP A 295 -7.50 -10.33 -34.98
CA ASP A 295 -8.02 -8.97 -34.80
C ASP A 295 -8.69 -8.79 -33.43
N ASN A 296 -8.71 -7.53 -32.97
CA ASN A 296 -9.46 -7.12 -31.79
C ASN A 296 -10.97 -7.39 -31.98
N PRO A 297 -11.70 -7.71 -30.89
CA PRO A 297 -13.15 -7.83 -30.95
C PRO A 297 -13.82 -6.52 -31.41
N THR A 298 -14.91 -6.67 -32.16
CA THR A 298 -15.75 -5.60 -32.68
C THR A 298 -16.96 -5.35 -31.77
N LEU A 299 -17.71 -4.27 -32.02
CA LEU A 299 -18.98 -4.00 -31.33
C LEU A 299 -19.92 -5.22 -31.35
N ASN A 300 -20.02 -5.90 -32.50
CA ASN A 300 -20.90 -7.06 -32.65
C ASN A 300 -20.46 -8.24 -31.77
N ASP A 301 -19.15 -8.47 -31.65
CA ASP A 301 -18.62 -9.54 -30.81
C ASP A 301 -18.94 -9.28 -29.33
N PHE A 302 -18.88 -8.02 -28.89
CA PHE A 302 -19.29 -7.62 -27.54
C PHE A 302 -20.80 -7.71 -27.31
N ILE A 303 -21.63 -7.34 -28.29
CA ILE A 303 -23.09 -7.51 -28.22
C ILE A 303 -23.45 -9.00 -28.11
N GLU A 304 -22.81 -9.85 -28.90
CA GLU A 304 -23.02 -11.31 -28.84
C GLU A 304 -22.60 -11.88 -27.48
N ALA A 305 -21.41 -11.53 -27.00
CA ALA A 305 -20.93 -11.94 -25.68
C ALA A 305 -21.87 -11.45 -24.56
N THR A 306 -22.42 -10.24 -24.69
CA THR A 306 -23.39 -9.66 -23.74
C THR A 306 -24.71 -10.43 -23.78
N ALA A 307 -25.20 -10.79 -24.96
CA ALA A 307 -26.42 -11.56 -25.13
C ALA A 307 -26.34 -12.94 -24.45
N GLN A 308 -25.18 -13.60 -24.51
CA GLN A 308 -24.92 -14.87 -23.82
C GLN A 308 -24.98 -14.72 -22.28
N LEU A 309 -24.73 -13.52 -21.76
CA LEU A 309 -24.73 -13.22 -20.32
C LEU A 309 -26.07 -12.65 -19.81
N HIS A 310 -27.06 -12.40 -20.68
CA HIS A 310 -28.32 -11.75 -20.29
C HIS A 310 -29.14 -12.54 -19.25
N SER A 311 -29.12 -13.88 -19.35
CA SER A 311 -29.85 -14.78 -18.46
C SER A 311 -29.20 -14.82 -17.09
N GLY A 312 -29.63 -13.92 -16.21
CA GLY A 312 -29.24 -13.92 -14.80
C GLY A 312 -28.44 -12.72 -14.34
N ASN A 313 -27.67 -12.05 -15.20
CA ASN A 313 -26.80 -10.95 -14.78
C ASN A 313 -27.50 -9.60 -14.76
N THR A 314 -27.34 -8.81 -13.71
CA THR A 314 -27.93 -7.46 -13.59
C THR A 314 -27.02 -6.42 -14.22
N ILE A 315 -25.72 -6.53 -14.00
CA ILE A 315 -24.69 -5.62 -14.55
C ILE A 315 -23.73 -6.45 -15.40
N ILE A 316 -23.49 -6.03 -16.64
CA ILE A 316 -22.50 -6.63 -17.53
C ILE A 316 -21.50 -5.53 -17.89
N LEU A 317 -20.22 -5.78 -17.62
CA LEU A 317 -19.14 -4.83 -17.85
C LEU A 317 -18.31 -5.25 -19.07
N TRP A 318 -18.02 -4.29 -19.94
CA TRP A 318 -17.07 -4.46 -21.04
C TRP A 318 -15.70 -3.93 -20.60
N PRO A 319 -14.59 -4.53 -21.06
CA PRO A 319 -13.24 -4.13 -20.68
C PRO A 319 -12.87 -2.77 -21.28
N GLU A 320 -11.75 -2.23 -20.84
CA GLU A 320 -11.24 -0.93 -21.34
C GLU A 320 -10.98 -0.97 -22.85
N ASN A 321 -11.35 0.11 -23.55
CA ASN A 321 -11.22 0.23 -25.00
C ASN A 321 -11.88 -0.95 -25.75
N ALA A 322 -13.05 -1.39 -25.30
CA ALA A 322 -13.80 -2.46 -25.96
C ALA A 322 -14.21 -2.05 -27.38
N VAL A 323 -14.63 -0.81 -27.56
CA VAL A 323 -15.02 -0.24 -28.86
C VAL A 323 -14.41 1.15 -29.06
N ARG A 324 -14.36 1.61 -30.30
CA ARG A 324 -13.85 2.93 -30.66
C ARG A 324 -14.85 3.62 -31.56
N PHE A 325 -15.11 4.90 -31.28
CA PHE A 325 -16.00 5.75 -32.04
C PHE A 325 -15.21 6.91 -32.64
N GLN A 326 -15.38 7.13 -33.95
CA GLN A 326 -14.74 8.22 -34.68
C GLN A 326 -15.58 9.51 -34.67
N SER A 327 -16.85 9.42 -34.28
CA SER A 327 -17.75 10.56 -34.20
C SER A 327 -18.78 10.39 -33.09
N LEU A 328 -19.38 11.51 -32.65
CA LEU A 328 -20.48 11.51 -31.70
C LEU A 328 -21.72 10.76 -32.25
N VAL A 329 -22.00 10.90 -33.54
CA VAL A 329 -23.13 10.22 -34.20
C VAL A 329 -22.97 8.71 -34.13
N GLU A 330 -21.77 8.20 -34.46
CA GLU A 330 -21.46 6.76 -34.35
C GLU A 330 -21.61 6.24 -32.92
N LYS A 331 -21.19 7.03 -31.92
CA LYS A 331 -21.39 6.71 -30.49
C LYS A 331 -22.87 6.59 -30.15
N GLU A 332 -23.67 7.58 -30.53
CA GLU A 332 -25.11 7.63 -30.24
C GLU A 332 -25.88 6.51 -30.93
N GLU A 333 -25.55 6.18 -32.18
CA GLU A 333 -26.13 5.05 -32.91
C GLU A 333 -25.78 3.71 -32.25
N ALA A 334 -24.51 3.52 -31.86
CA ALA A 334 -24.07 2.33 -31.15
C ALA A 334 -24.75 2.20 -29.77
N PHE A 335 -24.90 3.30 -29.03
CA PHE A 335 -25.60 3.31 -27.75
C PHE A 335 -27.08 2.96 -27.94
N ALA A 336 -27.76 3.57 -28.91
CA ALA A 336 -29.16 3.25 -29.21
C ALA A 336 -29.34 1.76 -29.56
N TRP A 337 -28.38 1.17 -30.29
CA TRP A 337 -28.41 -0.26 -30.59
C TRP A 337 -28.20 -1.14 -29.35
N ILE A 338 -27.21 -0.83 -28.51
CA ILE A 338 -26.97 -1.55 -27.26
C ILE A 338 -28.21 -1.46 -26.35
N GLN A 339 -28.80 -0.27 -26.21
CA GLN A 339 -30.01 -0.07 -25.43
C GLN A 339 -31.21 -0.83 -26.00
N GLY A 340 -31.37 -0.86 -27.32
CA GLY A 340 -32.44 -1.61 -28.00
C GLY A 340 -32.34 -3.13 -27.83
N THR A 341 -31.14 -3.66 -27.65
CA THR A 341 -30.88 -5.10 -27.39
C THR A 341 -30.83 -5.45 -25.90
N THR A 342 -30.73 -4.45 -25.01
CA THR A 342 -30.63 -4.63 -23.56
C THR A 342 -32.02 -4.89 -22.95
N PRO A 343 -32.21 -6.00 -22.20
CA PRO A 343 -33.45 -6.25 -21.47
C PRO A 343 -33.71 -5.16 -20.41
N GLY A 344 -34.98 -4.89 -20.10
CA GLY A 344 -35.37 -3.68 -19.33
C GLY A 344 -34.82 -3.53 -17.92
N ASN A 345 -34.34 -4.59 -17.28
CA ASN A 345 -33.79 -4.58 -15.92
C ASN A 345 -32.28 -4.86 -15.88
N LYS A 346 -31.57 -4.54 -16.96
CA LYS A 346 -30.16 -4.82 -17.17
C LYS A 346 -29.39 -3.53 -17.38
N TYR A 347 -28.13 -3.54 -16.96
CA TYR A 347 -27.23 -2.41 -17.10
C TYR A 347 -25.95 -2.86 -17.76
N ILE A 348 -25.56 -2.18 -18.84
CA ILE A 348 -24.37 -2.51 -19.62
C ILE A 348 -23.36 -1.39 -19.43
N GLY A 349 -22.22 -1.70 -18.81
CA GLY A 349 -21.10 -0.80 -18.69
C GLY A 349 -20.20 -0.93 -19.92
N VAL A 350 -20.14 0.11 -20.75
CA VAL A 350 -19.40 0.13 -22.01
C VAL A 350 -18.19 1.04 -21.84
N SER A 351 -16.97 0.51 -21.99
CA SER A 351 -15.77 1.34 -22.11
C SER A 351 -15.33 1.45 -23.56
N PHE A 352 -14.99 2.67 -23.98
CA PHE A 352 -14.77 3.01 -25.36
C PHE A 352 -13.75 4.15 -25.53
N GLU A 353 -13.13 4.22 -26.70
CA GLU A 353 -12.37 5.41 -27.13
C GLU A 353 -13.30 6.30 -27.97
N GLU A 354 -13.39 7.60 -27.66
CA GLU A 354 -14.16 8.57 -28.44
C GLU A 354 -13.26 9.68 -29.00
N TYR A 355 -13.48 10.07 -30.26
CA TYR A 355 -12.90 11.27 -30.85
C TYR A 355 -13.91 12.42 -30.82
N VAL A 356 -13.52 13.51 -30.16
CA VAL A 356 -14.29 14.75 -30.11
C VAL A 356 -13.62 15.76 -31.05
N PRO A 357 -14.25 16.10 -32.19
CA PRO A 357 -13.72 17.11 -33.09
C PRO A 357 -13.65 18.45 -32.38
N SER A 358 -12.65 19.26 -32.71
CA SER A 358 -12.55 20.59 -32.13
C SER A 358 -13.57 21.55 -32.74
N GLU A 359 -14.09 22.48 -31.95
CA GLU A 359 -14.96 23.55 -32.43
C GLU A 359 -14.21 24.52 -33.36
N ASP A 360 -12.91 24.72 -33.09
CA ASP A 360 -12.03 25.54 -33.92
C ASP A 360 -11.46 24.72 -35.09
N LYS A 361 -11.75 25.14 -36.33
CA LYS A 361 -11.32 24.48 -37.58
C LYS A 361 -9.80 24.25 -37.68
N ASP A 362 -9.00 25.10 -37.03
CA ASP A 362 -7.54 25.04 -37.07
C ASP A 362 -6.92 24.16 -35.99
N SER A 363 -7.72 23.64 -35.05
CA SER A 363 -7.23 22.84 -33.93
C SER A 363 -7.56 21.35 -34.09
N LYS A 364 -6.63 20.49 -33.68
CA LYS A 364 -6.83 19.04 -33.71
C LYS A 364 -7.89 18.65 -32.69
N GLY A 365 -8.80 17.74 -33.05
CA GLY A 365 -9.74 17.15 -32.11
C GLY A 365 -9.03 16.35 -31.03
N LYS A 366 -9.77 16.02 -29.97
CA LYS A 366 -9.28 15.34 -28.78
C LYS A 366 -9.83 13.94 -28.73
N SER A 367 -8.99 12.97 -28.37
CA SER A 367 -9.43 11.60 -28.13
C SER A 367 -9.50 11.34 -26.64
N TYR A 368 -10.54 10.65 -26.18
CA TYR A 368 -10.74 10.31 -24.78
C TYR A 368 -10.96 8.81 -24.64
N ASN A 369 -10.49 8.25 -23.53
CA ASN A 369 -10.89 6.93 -23.09
C ASN A 369 -11.98 7.09 -22.03
N SER A 370 -13.16 6.58 -22.36
CA SER A 370 -14.41 6.87 -21.69
C SER A 370 -15.11 5.57 -21.29
N PHE A 371 -16.05 5.71 -20.37
CA PHE A 371 -16.94 4.68 -19.89
C PHE A 371 -18.35 5.24 -19.80
N ALA A 372 -19.36 4.47 -20.17
CA ALA A 372 -20.76 4.80 -19.99
C ALA A 372 -21.51 3.64 -19.36
N LEU A 373 -22.40 3.92 -18.40
CA LEU A 373 -23.35 2.95 -17.90
C LEU A 373 -24.70 3.12 -18.60
N LEU A 374 -25.09 2.14 -19.39
CA LEU A 374 -26.31 2.16 -20.18
C LEU A 374 -27.40 1.34 -19.49
N SER A 375 -28.60 1.90 -19.46
CA SER A 375 -29.85 1.16 -19.22
C SER A 375 -30.64 1.08 -20.53
N ARG A 376 -31.72 0.28 -20.57
CA ARG A 376 -32.59 0.20 -21.75
C ARG A 376 -33.15 1.56 -22.22
N SER A 377 -33.39 2.49 -21.30
CA SER A 377 -34.06 3.77 -21.61
C SER A 377 -33.11 4.95 -21.73
N GLU A 378 -31.96 4.92 -21.05
CA GLU A 378 -31.09 6.09 -20.94
C GLU A 378 -29.63 5.72 -20.63
N VAL A 379 -28.73 6.66 -20.90
CA VAL A 379 -27.34 6.67 -20.42
C VAL A 379 -27.37 7.21 -18.99
N LEU A 380 -27.03 6.38 -18.00
CA LEU A 380 -27.14 6.76 -16.60
C LEU A 380 -26.01 7.70 -16.15
N PHE A 381 -24.79 7.44 -16.61
CA PHE A 381 -23.65 8.35 -16.47
C PHE A 381 -22.54 8.00 -17.46
N GLU A 382 -21.69 8.98 -17.74
CA GLU A 382 -20.40 8.81 -18.42
C GLU A 382 -19.24 9.13 -17.47
N TYR A 383 -18.07 8.57 -17.74
CA TYR A 383 -16.84 8.78 -17.00
C TYR A 383 -15.65 8.81 -17.97
N ARG A 384 -14.77 9.81 -17.84
CA ARG A 384 -13.53 9.90 -18.62
C ARG A 384 -12.32 9.54 -17.78
N LYS A 385 -11.45 8.68 -18.31
CA LYS A 385 -10.22 8.23 -17.66
C LYS A 385 -9.33 9.43 -17.31
N ARG A 386 -8.85 9.50 -16.05
CA ARG A 386 -8.09 10.66 -15.57
C ARG A 386 -6.58 10.43 -15.62
N ASN A 387 -6.15 9.21 -15.32
CA ASN A 387 -4.74 8.84 -15.27
C ASN A 387 -4.37 8.07 -16.54
N LEU A 388 -3.66 8.73 -17.43
CA LEU A 388 -3.21 8.16 -18.70
C LEU A 388 -1.85 7.48 -18.56
N VAL A 389 -1.67 6.38 -19.29
CA VAL A 389 -0.35 5.74 -19.41
C VAL A 389 0.53 6.65 -20.29
N PRO A 390 1.83 6.81 -20.01
CA PRO A 390 2.70 7.68 -20.81
C PRO A 390 2.70 7.44 -22.33
N GLU A 391 2.38 6.24 -22.80
CA GLU A 391 2.29 5.93 -24.25
C GLU A 391 1.03 6.48 -24.92
N SER A 392 -0.03 6.75 -24.15
CA SER A 392 -1.30 7.28 -24.67
C SER A 392 -1.28 8.79 -24.92
N MET A 393 -0.17 9.33 -25.44
CA MET A 393 0.03 10.77 -25.69
C MET A 393 -0.98 11.38 -26.67
N SER A 394 -1.70 10.55 -27.42
CA SER A 394 -2.81 10.99 -28.28
C SER A 394 -4.14 11.19 -27.53
N LEU A 395 -4.25 10.66 -26.32
CA LEU A 395 -5.44 10.78 -25.47
C LEU A 395 -5.33 11.99 -24.55
N THR A 396 -6.47 12.61 -24.29
CA THR A 396 -6.61 13.71 -23.33
C THR A 396 -7.16 13.18 -22.01
N PRO A 397 -6.55 13.51 -20.86
CA PRO A 397 -7.07 13.07 -19.57
C PRO A 397 -8.41 13.75 -19.26
N GLY A 398 -9.31 12.99 -18.65
CA GLY A 398 -10.52 13.54 -18.03
C GLY A 398 -10.17 14.33 -16.76
N HIS A 399 -10.99 15.34 -16.46
CA HIS A 399 -10.86 16.15 -15.23
C HIS A 399 -12.08 16.02 -14.31
N GLU A 400 -13.11 15.31 -14.75
CA GLU A 400 -14.37 15.16 -14.04
C GLU A 400 -14.20 14.22 -12.83
N VAL A 401 -14.82 14.57 -11.71
CA VAL A 401 -14.85 13.70 -10.52
C VAL A 401 -15.77 12.51 -10.82
N PRO A 402 -15.42 11.27 -10.44
CA PRO A 402 -16.27 10.12 -10.69
C PRO A 402 -17.69 10.34 -10.14
N HIS A 403 -18.70 10.10 -10.97
CA HIS A 403 -20.10 10.24 -10.59
C HIS A 403 -20.57 9.07 -9.72
N LEU A 404 -21.51 9.34 -8.81
CA LEU A 404 -22.26 8.32 -8.08
C LEU A 404 -23.67 8.23 -8.65
N VAL A 405 -24.06 7.04 -9.08
CA VAL A 405 -25.42 6.74 -9.54
C VAL A 405 -26.05 5.70 -8.64
N THR A 406 -27.33 5.85 -8.34
CA THR A 406 -28.07 4.88 -7.52
C THR A 406 -28.97 4.03 -8.39
N LEU A 407 -28.73 2.71 -8.42
CA LEU A 407 -29.62 1.75 -9.05
C LEU A 407 -30.66 1.25 -8.06
N ASN A 408 -31.93 1.24 -8.45
CA ASN A 408 -33.02 0.72 -7.64
C ASN A 408 -33.29 -0.74 -8.04
N LEU A 409 -32.64 -1.68 -7.37
CA LEU A 409 -32.76 -3.11 -7.67
C LEU A 409 -34.11 -3.64 -7.22
N THR A 410 -34.85 -4.23 -8.14
CA THR A 410 -36.13 -4.89 -7.85
C THR A 410 -35.91 -6.21 -7.12
N LYS A 411 -36.97 -6.67 -6.46
CA LYS A 411 -37.00 -7.94 -5.76
C LYS A 411 -36.69 -9.13 -6.71
N PRO A 412 -35.73 -10.01 -6.36
CA PRO A 412 -35.50 -11.25 -7.08
C PRO A 412 -36.73 -12.16 -7.04
N ASN A 413 -37.01 -12.86 -8.14
CA ASN A 413 -38.17 -13.77 -8.25
C ASN A 413 -38.17 -14.87 -7.18
N GLU A 414 -36.99 -15.29 -6.72
CA GLU A 414 -36.82 -16.35 -5.72
C GLU A 414 -37.15 -15.90 -4.29
N TRP A 415 -37.22 -14.59 -4.02
CA TRP A 415 -37.49 -14.08 -2.68
C TRP A 415 -38.97 -14.25 -2.31
N LYS A 416 -39.28 -15.13 -1.36
CA LYS A 416 -40.66 -15.35 -0.89
C LYS A 416 -40.99 -14.66 0.44
N GLY A 417 -39.99 -14.11 1.13
CA GLY A 417 -40.16 -13.51 2.46
C GLY A 417 -40.82 -12.12 2.45
N PRO A 418 -41.50 -11.72 3.55
CA PRO A 418 -41.83 -10.32 3.79
C PRO A 418 -40.53 -9.50 3.97
N GLY A 419 -40.56 -8.21 3.63
CA GLY A 419 -39.47 -7.28 3.95
C GLY A 419 -38.26 -7.32 2.99
N TRP A 420 -38.49 -7.44 1.67
CA TRP A 420 -37.41 -7.18 0.70
C TRP A 420 -36.80 -5.79 0.94
N SER A 421 -37.60 -4.75 1.09
CA SER A 421 -37.11 -3.41 1.48
C SER A 421 -37.99 -2.84 2.58
N GLN A 422 -37.40 -1.96 3.40
CA GLN A 422 -38.14 -1.26 4.46
C GLN A 422 -39.10 -0.21 3.89
N THR A 423 -38.80 0.34 2.70
CA THR A 423 -39.48 1.53 2.15
C THR A 423 -40.17 1.28 0.81
N GLY A 424 -40.16 0.05 0.27
CA GLY A 424 -40.81 -0.24 -1.00
C GLY A 424 -40.48 -1.59 -1.63
N SER A 425 -40.57 -1.66 -2.96
CA SER A 425 -40.30 -2.85 -3.77
C SER A 425 -38.85 -2.95 -4.27
N THR A 426 -38.01 -1.95 -3.97
CA THR A 426 -36.64 -1.85 -4.48
C THR A 426 -35.62 -1.62 -3.37
N ARG A 427 -34.36 -2.00 -3.64
CA ARG A 427 -33.19 -1.70 -2.81
C ARG A 427 -32.21 -0.82 -3.58
N PRO A 428 -31.79 0.34 -3.04
CA PRO A 428 -30.82 1.19 -3.68
C PRO A 428 -29.41 0.58 -3.60
N VAL A 429 -28.67 0.64 -4.71
CA VAL A 429 -27.25 0.26 -4.81
C VAL A 429 -26.50 1.39 -5.49
N THR A 430 -25.57 2.02 -4.78
CA THR A 430 -24.75 3.11 -5.32
C THR A 430 -23.57 2.55 -6.11
N LEU A 431 -23.39 3.09 -7.31
CA LEU A 431 -22.35 2.71 -8.26
C LEU A 431 -21.47 3.91 -8.60
N THR A 432 -20.22 3.62 -8.95
CA THR A 432 -19.32 4.56 -9.65
C THR A 432 -18.45 3.77 -10.63
N ALA A 433 -17.61 4.45 -11.41
CA ALA A 433 -16.67 3.83 -12.31
C ALA A 433 -15.28 4.45 -12.21
N SER A 434 -14.27 3.68 -12.62
CA SER A 434 -12.89 4.13 -12.75
C SER A 434 -12.17 3.21 -13.72
N ILE A 435 -11.23 3.71 -14.53
CA ILE A 435 -10.69 2.93 -15.65
C ILE A 435 -9.22 2.58 -15.36
N CYS A 436 -8.92 1.28 -15.29
CA CYS A 436 -7.55 0.75 -15.31
C CYS A 436 -6.57 1.48 -14.39
N LEU A 437 -5.60 2.22 -14.96
CA LEU A 437 -4.54 2.95 -14.26
C LEU A 437 -5.06 3.94 -13.20
N ASP A 438 -6.31 4.39 -13.29
CA ASP A 438 -6.90 5.21 -12.24
C ASP A 438 -6.82 4.54 -10.85
N PHE A 439 -6.84 3.20 -10.77
CA PHE A 439 -6.72 2.49 -9.50
C PHE A 439 -5.32 2.60 -8.85
N ALA A 440 -4.28 2.92 -9.63
CA ALA A 440 -2.94 3.17 -9.11
C ALA A 440 -2.84 4.48 -8.30
N SER A 441 -3.82 5.38 -8.42
CA SER A 441 -3.89 6.61 -7.64
C SER A 441 -4.68 6.40 -6.34
N ALA A 442 -4.05 6.70 -5.21
CA ALA A 442 -4.68 6.61 -3.90
C ALA A 442 -5.78 7.66 -3.65
N ALA A 443 -5.87 8.68 -4.52
CA ALA A 443 -6.88 9.75 -4.44
C ALA A 443 -8.13 9.45 -5.30
N SER A 444 -8.19 8.33 -6.01
CA SER A 444 -9.22 8.11 -7.02
C SER A 444 -10.65 8.20 -6.51
N PHE A 445 -10.88 7.86 -5.25
CA PHE A 445 -12.22 7.84 -4.64
C PHE A 445 -12.38 8.78 -3.44
N THR A 446 -11.35 9.52 -3.03
CA THR A 446 -11.44 10.42 -1.86
C THR A 446 -12.36 11.62 -2.11
N GLY A 447 -12.58 11.98 -3.38
CA GLY A 447 -13.49 13.07 -3.79
C GLY A 447 -14.98 12.69 -3.83
N LEU A 448 -15.34 11.43 -3.63
CA LEU A 448 -16.73 11.00 -3.67
C LEU A 448 -17.52 11.54 -2.46
N PRO A 449 -18.78 11.97 -2.63
CA PRO A 449 -19.58 12.49 -1.51
C PRO A 449 -20.03 11.40 -0.53
N SER A 450 -20.11 10.15 -0.97
CA SER A 450 -20.45 8.99 -0.13
C SER A 450 -19.75 7.73 -0.62
N ARG A 451 -19.80 6.66 0.17
CA ARG A 451 -19.24 5.35 -0.20
C ARG A 451 -20.06 4.66 -1.29
N PRO A 452 -19.47 4.27 -2.44
CA PRO A 452 -20.15 3.41 -3.41
C PRO A 452 -20.28 1.97 -2.86
N ALA A 453 -21.36 1.27 -3.21
CA ALA A 453 -21.45 -0.16 -2.96
C ALA A 453 -20.58 -0.97 -3.93
N LEU A 454 -20.58 -0.57 -5.20
CA LEU A 454 -19.86 -1.23 -6.29
C LEU A 454 -19.18 -0.21 -7.21
N ILE A 455 -17.95 -0.50 -7.59
CA ILE A 455 -17.11 0.27 -8.51
C ILE A 455 -16.94 -0.58 -9.76
N LEU A 456 -17.33 -0.05 -10.92
CA LEU A 456 -17.15 -0.69 -12.22
C LEU A 456 -15.76 -0.33 -12.74
N ALA A 457 -14.93 -1.35 -12.94
CA ALA A 457 -13.52 -1.18 -13.27
C ALA A 457 -13.15 -1.87 -14.59
N PRO A 458 -13.49 -1.28 -15.73
CA PRO A 458 -12.98 -1.75 -17.01
C PRO A 458 -11.46 -1.55 -17.05
N ALA A 459 -10.75 -2.56 -17.52
CA ALA A 459 -9.31 -2.54 -17.66
C ALA A 459 -8.86 -3.27 -18.92
N ARG A 460 -7.63 -2.98 -19.35
CA ARG A 460 -6.96 -3.71 -20.42
C ARG A 460 -5.45 -3.65 -20.18
N THR A 461 -4.92 -4.66 -19.51
CA THR A 461 -3.49 -4.78 -19.25
C THR A 461 -2.77 -5.54 -20.37
N TRP A 462 -1.50 -5.24 -20.60
CA TRP A 462 -0.75 -5.82 -21.72
C TRP A 462 0.02 -7.09 -21.35
N HIS A 463 0.31 -7.31 -20.06
CA HIS A 463 1.09 -8.46 -19.56
C HIS A 463 0.51 -8.96 -18.23
N GLU A 464 0.62 -10.26 -17.96
CA GLU A 464 0.03 -10.91 -16.77
C GLU A 464 0.52 -10.29 -15.45
N SER A 465 1.82 -10.01 -15.33
CA SER A 465 2.36 -9.38 -14.12
C SER A 465 1.83 -7.95 -13.92
N VAL A 466 1.47 -7.24 -15.00
CA VAL A 466 0.82 -5.93 -14.93
C VAL A 466 -0.64 -6.09 -14.55
N GLY A 467 -1.34 -7.08 -15.12
CA GLY A 467 -2.67 -7.50 -14.69
C GLY A 467 -2.72 -7.77 -13.19
N ARG A 468 -1.75 -8.53 -12.67
CA ARG A 468 -1.60 -8.79 -11.24
C ARG A 468 -1.33 -7.52 -10.43
N ALA A 469 -0.40 -6.68 -10.86
CA ALA A 469 -0.11 -5.42 -10.18
C ALA A 469 -1.36 -4.53 -10.09
N MET A 470 -2.09 -4.37 -11.20
CA MET A 470 -3.30 -3.57 -11.27
C MET A 470 -4.45 -4.16 -10.48
N TRP A 471 -4.60 -5.48 -10.46
CA TRP A 471 -5.55 -6.18 -9.60
C TRP A 471 -5.30 -5.90 -8.11
N GLU A 472 -4.05 -5.96 -7.65
CA GLU A 472 -3.71 -5.64 -6.26
C GLU A 472 -3.98 -4.16 -5.92
N GLN A 473 -3.78 -3.25 -6.88
CA GLN A 473 -4.20 -1.84 -6.73
C GLN A 473 -5.73 -1.72 -6.65
N ALA A 474 -6.47 -2.46 -7.47
CA ALA A 474 -7.92 -2.49 -7.43
C ALA A 474 -8.44 -2.99 -6.06
N GLN A 475 -7.84 -4.05 -5.53
CA GLN A 475 -8.12 -4.56 -4.18
C GLN A 475 -7.79 -3.52 -3.11
N ALA A 476 -6.63 -2.85 -3.22
CA ALA A 476 -6.24 -1.80 -2.30
C ALA A 476 -7.28 -0.67 -2.24
N ARG A 477 -7.76 -0.20 -3.40
CA ARG A 477 -8.80 0.83 -3.48
C ARG A 477 -10.17 0.35 -3.02
N ALA A 478 -10.51 -0.93 -3.24
CA ALA A 478 -11.74 -1.54 -2.71
C ALA A 478 -11.74 -1.51 -1.16
N ALA A 479 -10.62 -1.90 -0.55
CA ALA A 479 -10.45 -1.89 0.90
C ALA A 479 -10.42 -0.47 1.49
N GLU A 480 -9.73 0.46 0.84
CA GLU A 480 -9.68 1.88 1.24
C GLU A 480 -11.05 2.54 1.20
N SER A 481 -11.83 2.26 0.16
CA SER A 481 -13.18 2.82 0.01
C SER A 481 -14.24 2.05 0.79
N GLY A 482 -13.95 0.82 1.22
CA GLY A 482 -14.94 -0.08 1.80
C GLY A 482 -16.00 -0.53 0.78
N ALA A 483 -15.70 -0.46 -0.52
CA ALA A 483 -16.58 -0.82 -1.62
C ALA A 483 -16.23 -2.20 -2.20
N THR A 484 -17.05 -2.66 -3.14
CA THR A 484 -16.71 -3.79 -4.03
C THR A 484 -16.25 -3.23 -5.38
N VAL A 485 -15.29 -3.87 -6.03
CA VAL A 485 -14.77 -3.54 -7.36
C VAL A 485 -15.03 -4.74 -8.26
N LEU A 486 -15.76 -4.51 -9.36
CA LEU A 486 -15.88 -5.44 -10.48
C LEU A 486 -14.79 -5.09 -11.49
N TRP A 487 -13.73 -5.88 -11.51
CA TRP A 487 -12.58 -5.65 -12.37
C TRP A 487 -12.67 -6.56 -13.60
N CYS A 488 -12.76 -5.93 -14.78
CA CYS A 488 -12.97 -6.59 -16.06
C CYS A 488 -11.82 -6.23 -17.00
N ASP A 489 -10.81 -7.09 -17.06
CA ASP A 489 -9.58 -6.88 -17.81
C ASP A 489 -9.60 -7.63 -19.14
N GLY A 490 -9.68 -6.88 -20.24
CA GLY A 490 -9.66 -7.41 -21.61
C GLY A 490 -8.26 -7.62 -22.18
N GLY A 491 -7.23 -7.53 -21.34
CA GLY A 491 -5.85 -7.83 -21.69
C GLY A 491 -5.62 -9.29 -22.07
N ARG A 492 -4.62 -9.56 -22.92
CA ARG A 492 -4.27 -10.94 -23.32
C ARG A 492 -3.91 -11.82 -22.11
N GLY A 493 -3.20 -11.26 -21.14
CA GLY A 493 -2.93 -11.86 -19.83
C GLY A 493 -3.67 -11.16 -18.69
N GLY A 494 -4.76 -10.46 -19.01
CA GLY A 494 -5.50 -9.66 -18.04
C GLY A 494 -6.12 -10.53 -16.95
N LEU A 495 -6.21 -10.00 -15.73
CA LEU A 495 -6.90 -10.69 -14.63
C LEU A 495 -8.26 -10.05 -14.45
N SER A 496 -9.32 -10.83 -14.36
CA SER A 496 -10.67 -10.34 -14.07
C SER A 496 -11.24 -11.01 -12.83
N GLY A 497 -12.03 -10.28 -12.07
CA GLY A 497 -12.64 -10.81 -10.85
C GLY A 497 -13.38 -9.77 -10.01
N LEU A 498 -13.63 -10.14 -8.76
CA LEU A 498 -14.25 -9.28 -7.75
C LEU A 498 -13.33 -9.05 -6.57
N ALA A 499 -13.15 -7.77 -6.20
CA ALA A 499 -12.41 -7.41 -5.00
C ALA A 499 -13.28 -6.56 -4.09
N SER A 500 -13.34 -6.88 -2.81
CA SER A 500 -14.04 -6.12 -1.79
C SER A 500 -13.11 -5.89 -0.61
N ALA A 501 -13.53 -5.06 0.34
CA ALA A 501 -12.76 -4.84 1.57
C ALA A 501 -12.54 -6.10 2.44
N ARG A 502 -13.25 -7.21 2.16
CA ARG A 502 -13.17 -8.45 2.96
C ARG A 502 -12.69 -9.65 2.17
N HIS A 503 -12.95 -9.67 0.88
CA HIS A 503 -12.78 -10.83 0.03
C HIS A 503 -12.38 -10.38 -1.37
N SER A 504 -11.39 -11.06 -1.94
CA SER A 504 -11.00 -10.91 -3.35
C SER A 504 -10.89 -12.28 -4.00
N GLU A 505 -11.36 -12.36 -5.24
CA GLU A 505 -11.35 -13.58 -6.05
C GLU A 505 -11.06 -13.22 -7.51
N ILE A 506 -10.02 -13.84 -8.06
CA ILE A 506 -9.74 -13.83 -9.50
C ILE A 506 -10.58 -14.93 -10.13
N VAL A 507 -11.48 -14.54 -11.03
CA VAL A 507 -12.43 -15.46 -11.68
C VAL A 507 -11.91 -15.92 -13.04
N GLN A 508 -11.22 -15.03 -13.76
CA GLN A 508 -10.74 -15.30 -15.12
C GLN A 508 -9.35 -14.71 -15.33
N VAL A 509 -8.51 -15.43 -16.07
CA VAL A 509 -7.21 -14.97 -16.57
C VAL A 509 -7.21 -15.03 -18.09
N GLY A 510 -6.90 -13.92 -18.75
CA GLY A 510 -6.98 -13.76 -20.20
C GLY A 510 -8.42 -13.72 -20.74
N PRO A 511 -8.60 -14.00 -22.05
CA PRO A 511 -9.92 -13.95 -22.69
C PRO A 511 -10.90 -14.97 -22.11
N GLY A 512 -12.20 -14.63 -22.10
CA GLY A 512 -13.28 -15.51 -21.65
C GLY A 512 -14.32 -14.77 -20.82
N SER A 513 -15.54 -14.64 -21.35
CA SER A 513 -16.65 -14.05 -20.60
C SER A 513 -16.99 -14.87 -19.36
N TRP A 514 -17.31 -14.19 -18.26
CA TRP A 514 -17.68 -14.84 -16.99
C TRP A 514 -18.78 -14.06 -16.27
N SER A 515 -19.46 -14.76 -15.35
CA SER A 515 -20.47 -14.17 -14.47
C SER A 515 -20.38 -14.75 -13.07
N MET A 516 -20.66 -13.93 -12.06
CA MET A 516 -20.64 -14.34 -10.67
C MET A 516 -21.71 -13.59 -9.85
N PRO A 517 -22.43 -14.26 -8.94
CA PRO A 517 -23.26 -13.58 -7.95
C PRO A 517 -22.38 -12.92 -6.87
N VAL A 518 -22.75 -11.72 -6.44
CA VAL A 518 -22.10 -11.02 -5.32
C VAL A 518 -23.12 -10.50 -4.32
N GLY A 519 -22.82 -10.65 -3.02
CA GLY A 519 -23.60 -10.09 -1.94
C GLY A 519 -23.11 -8.68 -1.58
N LEU A 520 -23.99 -7.68 -1.68
CA LEU A 520 -23.73 -6.31 -1.23
C LEU A 520 -24.41 -6.04 0.11
N PRO A 521 -23.81 -5.27 1.04
CA PRO A 521 -24.42 -4.98 2.34
C PRO A 521 -25.73 -4.21 2.18
N TYR A 522 -26.75 -4.56 2.98
CA TYR A 522 -28.03 -3.87 3.05
C TYR A 522 -28.51 -3.65 4.50
N PRO A 523 -29.03 -2.46 4.87
CA PRO A 523 -28.87 -1.21 4.12
C PRO A 523 -27.38 -0.90 3.93
N LEU A 524 -27.04 -0.26 2.81
CA LEU A 524 -25.66 0.17 2.57
C LEU A 524 -25.31 1.26 3.58
N ASP A 525 -24.25 1.05 4.36
CA ASP A 525 -23.66 2.13 5.14
C ASP A 525 -22.98 3.12 4.17
N THR A 526 -23.60 4.26 3.92
CA THR A 526 -23.11 5.26 2.95
C THR A 526 -21.95 6.09 3.51
N ARG A 527 -21.60 5.92 4.80
CA ARG A 527 -20.50 6.64 5.42
C ARG A 527 -19.19 6.32 4.72
N ARG A 528 -18.42 7.37 4.45
CA ARG A 528 -17.06 7.28 3.96
C ARG A 528 -16.19 6.63 5.03
N THR A 529 -15.23 5.81 4.61
CA THR A 529 -14.16 5.37 5.49
C THR A 529 -13.35 6.57 5.98
N TRP A 530 -12.55 6.41 7.04
CA TRP A 530 -11.71 7.51 7.53
C TRP A 530 -10.73 7.98 6.46
N TYR A 531 -10.16 7.05 5.70
CA TYR A 531 -9.28 7.40 4.58
C TYR A 531 -10.02 8.15 3.46
N MET A 532 -11.22 7.70 3.06
CA MET A 532 -12.02 8.44 2.08
C MET A 532 -12.42 9.84 2.57
N ALA A 533 -12.70 10.01 3.86
CA ALA A 533 -13.14 11.26 4.44
C ALA A 533 -12.00 12.28 4.60
N GLY A 534 -10.82 11.83 5.05
CA GLY A 534 -9.66 12.69 5.32
C GLY A 534 -8.65 12.77 4.17
N GLY A 535 -8.68 11.81 3.24
CA GLY A 535 -7.77 11.71 2.12
C GLY A 535 -6.30 11.54 2.54
N GLN A 536 -5.41 11.85 1.60
CA GLN A 536 -3.96 11.74 1.80
C GLN A 536 -3.44 12.68 2.89
N GLY A 537 -4.03 13.87 3.03
CA GLY A 537 -3.59 14.87 4.02
C GLY A 537 -3.80 14.41 5.48
N ALA A 538 -4.97 13.85 5.80
CA ALA A 538 -5.23 13.31 7.13
C ALA A 538 -4.36 12.08 7.43
N ALA A 539 -4.14 11.21 6.43
CA ALA A 539 -3.26 10.06 6.57
C ALA A 539 -1.80 10.50 6.84
N ALA A 540 -1.31 11.51 6.12
CA ALA A 540 -0.01 12.12 6.36
C ALA A 540 0.11 12.69 7.78
N ALA A 541 -0.89 13.44 8.24
CA ALA A 541 -0.92 13.98 9.59
C ALA A 541 -0.87 12.86 10.66
N ALA A 542 -1.60 11.76 10.45
CA ALA A 542 -1.64 10.64 11.37
C ALA A 542 -0.27 9.92 11.49
N VAL A 543 0.42 9.66 10.37
CA VAL A 543 1.73 8.99 10.43
C VAL A 543 2.79 9.86 11.12
N TRP A 544 2.71 11.19 10.98
CA TRP A 544 3.58 12.13 11.70
C TRP A 544 3.19 12.29 13.17
N ALA A 545 1.91 12.20 13.51
CA ALA A 545 1.45 12.26 14.89
C ALA A 545 2.11 11.17 15.76
N VAL A 546 2.31 9.95 15.23
CA VAL A 546 3.01 8.87 15.96
C VAL A 546 4.46 9.25 16.29
N ALA A 547 5.15 9.94 15.38
CA ALA A 547 6.51 10.42 15.63
C ALA A 547 6.55 11.60 16.61
N LEU A 548 5.57 12.51 16.53
CA LEU A 548 5.46 13.65 17.43
C LEU A 548 5.08 13.25 18.86
N VAL A 549 4.22 12.22 19.03
CA VAL A 549 3.80 11.76 20.36
C VAL A 549 5.00 11.36 21.21
N GLY A 550 5.98 10.63 20.69
CA GLY A 550 7.14 10.30 21.52
C GLY A 550 8.08 11.48 21.79
N LEU A 551 8.15 12.46 20.89
CA LEU A 551 8.85 13.71 21.20
C LEU A 551 8.20 14.43 22.39
N LEU A 552 6.86 14.47 22.43
CA LEU A 552 6.11 15.10 23.51
C LEU A 552 6.15 14.27 24.81
N VAL A 553 6.06 12.94 24.73
CA VAL A 553 6.10 12.06 25.90
C VAL A 553 7.48 12.07 26.54
N GLU A 554 8.55 11.97 25.75
CA GLU A 554 9.91 11.97 26.29
C GLU A 554 10.32 13.38 26.79
N GLY A 555 10.01 14.44 26.04
CA GLY A 555 10.24 15.82 26.51
C GLY A 555 9.40 16.19 27.73
N GLY A 556 8.16 15.67 27.80
CA GLY A 556 7.29 15.82 28.96
C GLY A 556 7.76 15.02 30.17
N ALA A 557 8.31 13.82 29.98
CA ALA A 557 8.90 13.03 31.06
C ALA A 557 10.22 13.63 31.58
N GLU A 558 10.97 14.37 30.76
CA GLU A 558 12.12 15.16 31.22
C GLU A 558 11.69 16.42 31.99
N ALA A 559 10.60 17.08 31.55
CA ALA A 559 10.07 18.28 32.22
C ALA A 559 9.31 17.96 33.51
N VAL A 560 8.56 16.86 33.53
CA VAL A 560 7.90 16.33 34.73
C VAL A 560 8.90 15.42 35.40
N ASN A 561 9.68 15.99 36.32
CA ASN A 561 10.63 15.26 37.16
C ASN A 561 9.94 13.97 37.66
N VAL A 562 10.24 12.82 37.05
CA VAL A 562 9.51 11.56 37.28
C VAL A 562 9.55 11.17 38.76
N GLY A 563 10.58 11.65 39.49
CA GLY A 563 10.65 11.59 40.94
C GLY A 563 9.52 12.32 41.68
N GLN A 564 9.03 13.46 41.18
CA GLN A 564 7.88 14.18 41.73
C GLN A 564 6.55 13.48 41.43
N ALA A 565 6.37 12.93 40.21
CA ALA A 565 5.18 12.16 39.87
C ALA A 565 5.11 10.85 40.66
N LEU A 566 6.22 10.11 40.76
CA LEU A 566 6.33 8.93 41.60
C LEU A 566 6.23 9.27 43.09
N ALA A 567 6.76 10.40 43.56
CA ALA A 567 6.57 10.86 44.93
C ALA A 567 5.10 11.25 45.20
N ALA A 568 4.38 11.83 44.24
CA ALA A 568 2.97 12.12 44.35
C ALA A 568 2.14 10.84 44.42
N VAL A 569 2.39 9.88 43.53
CA VAL A 569 1.74 8.54 43.56
C VAL A 569 2.06 7.80 44.86
N ARG A 570 3.31 7.87 45.34
CA ARG A 570 3.71 7.27 46.62
C ARG A 570 3.01 7.94 47.81
N ARG A 571 2.91 9.28 47.84
CA ARG A 571 2.14 10.01 48.86
C ARG A 571 0.65 9.66 48.85
N VAL A 572 0.06 9.48 47.66
CA VAL A 572 -1.34 9.04 47.50
C VAL A 572 -1.54 7.61 47.99
N LEU A 573 -0.62 6.69 47.64
CA LEU A 573 -0.65 5.32 48.14
C LEU A 573 -0.45 5.25 49.66
N GLU A 574 0.44 6.06 50.23
CA GLU A 574 0.66 6.15 51.68
C GLU A 574 -0.56 6.73 52.41
N THR A 575 -1.25 7.73 51.85
CA THR A 575 -2.49 8.27 52.43
C THR A 575 -3.65 7.28 52.33
N LEU A 576 -3.77 6.54 51.22
CA LEU A 576 -4.76 5.46 51.09
C LEU A 576 -4.47 4.30 52.06
N ARG A 577 -3.19 3.98 52.29
CA ARG A 577 -2.78 2.95 53.26
C ARG A 577 -3.04 3.38 54.70
N ARG A 578 -2.85 4.66 55.03
CA ARG A 578 -3.21 5.22 56.36
C ARG A 578 -4.71 5.26 56.60
N ARG A 579 -5.53 5.49 55.56
CA ARG A 579 -7.01 5.42 55.67
C ARG A 579 -7.54 3.99 55.85
N LYS A 580 -6.74 2.97 55.54
CA LYS A 580 -7.10 1.56 55.71
C LYS A 580 -6.56 0.94 56.99
N ALA A 581 -5.87 1.70 57.85
CA ALA A 581 -5.61 1.26 59.22
C ALA A 581 -6.97 1.30 59.96
N PRO A 582 -7.50 0.16 60.43
CA PRO A 582 -8.69 0.17 61.24
C PRO A 582 -8.42 1.03 62.47
N ALA A 583 -9.36 1.90 62.82
CA ALA A 583 -9.43 2.38 64.19
C ALA A 583 -9.69 1.13 65.03
N ASP A 584 -8.66 0.67 65.74
CA ASP A 584 -8.79 -0.31 66.80
C ASP A 584 -9.79 0.27 67.79
N GLY A 585 -11.04 -0.19 67.66
CA GLY A 585 -12.06 0.03 68.64
C GLY A 585 -11.62 -0.66 69.91
N ASN A 586 -11.37 0.14 70.95
CA ASN A 586 -11.45 -0.32 72.32
C ASN A 586 -12.84 -0.93 72.55
N LEU A 587 -12.94 -2.24 72.43
CA LEU A 587 -13.88 -3.04 73.20
C LEU A 587 -13.07 -3.65 74.34
N ILE A 588 -13.24 -3.06 75.54
CA ILE A 588 -13.33 -3.67 76.87
C ILE A 588 -13.38 -2.47 77.84
N ASP A 589 -14.59 -2.09 78.27
CA ASP A 589 -14.96 -2.05 79.69
C ASP A 589 -16.42 -1.60 79.88
N VAL A 590 -17.18 -2.49 80.53
CA VAL A 590 -18.49 -2.39 81.23
C VAL A 590 -19.75 -2.16 80.41
#